data_AF-A0A3Q3W505-F1
#
_entry.id   AF-A0A3Q3W505-F1
#
_cell.length_a   1.000
_cell.length_b   1.000
_cell.length_c   1.000
_cell.angle_alpha   90.00
_cell.angle_beta   90.00
_cell.angle_gamma   90.00
#
_symmetry.space_group_name_H-M   'P 1'
#
loop_
_entity.id
_entity.type
_entity.pdbx_description
1 polymer ?
#
loop_
_entity_poly.entity_id
_entity_poly.type
_entity_poly.pdbx_seq_one_letter_code
_entity_poly.pdbx_strand_id
1 'polypeptide(L)'
;MLFMTKTATPSRKLSKAARDFAGESGSDVKKISPGQRRERHNRKERERRRRIRSYCDELNMLVPFCQSTSGMLATLQWTTAFLKYINDTYGDTLKESFGAPTANQIKVTSEKNLV
;
A
#
# COMPACT_ATOMS: atom_id res chain seq x y z
N MET A 1 3.21 47.31 -18.28
CA MET A 1 4.34 46.66 -19.00
C MET A 1 5.27 46.04 -17.97
N LEU A 2 5.73 44.84 -18.30
CA LEU A 2 6.49 43.91 -17.47
C LEU A 2 7.94 44.38 -17.30
N PHE A 3 8.43 44.51 -16.07
CA PHE A 3 9.85 44.75 -15.80
C PHE A 3 10.63 43.45 -16.03
N MET A 4 11.49 43.46 -17.05
CA MET A 4 12.43 42.40 -17.34
C MET A 4 13.62 42.48 -16.38
N THR A 5 13.78 41.51 -15.48
CA THR A 5 15.02 41.33 -14.71
C THR A 5 15.86 40.22 -15.36
N LYS A 6 16.97 40.64 -15.99
CA LYS A 6 18.06 39.76 -16.39
C LYS A 6 18.90 39.43 -15.16
N THR A 7 19.19 38.16 -14.91
CA THR A 7 20.38 37.76 -14.17
C THR A 7 21.07 36.60 -14.90
N ALA A 8 22.31 36.86 -15.30
CA ALA A 8 23.24 35.89 -15.84
C ALA A 8 24.22 35.49 -14.73
N THR A 9 24.52 34.20 -14.63
CA THR A 9 25.71 33.68 -13.93
C THR A 9 26.26 32.47 -14.70
N PRO A 10 27.53 32.52 -15.16
CA PRO A 10 28.25 31.35 -15.65
C PRO A 10 29.48 31.05 -14.77
N SER A 11 29.61 29.84 -14.23
CA SER A 11 30.91 29.21 -13.94
C SER A 11 30.79 27.88 -13.18
N ARG A 12 31.30 26.79 -13.76
CA ARG A 12 32.57 26.19 -13.30
C ARG A 12 33.01 25.06 -14.25
N LYS A 13 34.33 24.84 -14.22
CA LYS A 13 35.20 24.28 -15.26
C LYS A 13 35.25 22.74 -15.28
N LEU A 14 35.55 22.23 -16.48
CA LEU A 14 36.32 21.03 -16.88
C LEU A 14 36.64 19.93 -15.85
N SER A 15 36.38 18.69 -16.24
CA SER A 15 37.48 17.71 -16.40
C SER A 15 37.11 16.61 -17.41
N LYS A 16 38.01 16.45 -18.37
CA LYS A 16 38.04 15.45 -19.44
C LYS A 16 38.64 14.17 -18.88
N ALA A 17 37.96 13.04 -19.06
CA ALA A 17 38.56 11.72 -18.92
C ALA A 17 37.96 10.81 -19.98
N ALA A 18 38.66 10.68 -21.11
CA ALA A 18 38.45 9.60 -22.04
C ALA A 18 38.74 8.29 -21.28
N ARG A 19 37.78 7.37 -21.28
CA ARG A 19 38.03 5.99 -20.90
C ARG A 19 37.72 5.13 -22.11
N ASP A 20 38.78 4.79 -22.82
CA ASP A 20 38.79 3.68 -23.76
C ASP A 20 38.53 2.39 -22.96
N PHE A 21 37.49 1.66 -23.32
CA PHE A 21 37.27 0.30 -22.83
C PHE A 21 37.04 -0.63 -24.02
N ALA A 22 38.15 -1.17 -24.53
CA ALA A 22 38.16 -2.44 -25.24
C ALA A 22 38.16 -3.56 -24.19
N GLY A 23 37.29 -4.56 -24.37
CA GLY A 23 37.26 -5.75 -23.50
C GLY A 23 35.86 -6.33 -23.36
N GLU A 24 35.54 -7.23 -24.28
CA GLU A 24 34.30 -8.00 -24.37
C GLU A 24 34.29 -9.18 -23.37
N SER A 25 33.06 -9.66 -23.07
CA SER A 25 32.73 -10.99 -22.49
C SER A 25 32.68 -11.13 -20.97
N GLY A 26 31.46 -11.10 -20.42
CA GLY A 26 31.14 -11.58 -19.07
C GLY A 26 29.64 -11.49 -18.74
N SER A 27 28.96 -12.65 -18.73
CA SER A 27 27.61 -12.95 -18.20
C SER A 27 26.63 -11.77 -18.02
N ASP A 28 25.59 -11.72 -18.86
CA ASP A 28 24.50 -10.71 -18.88
C ASP A 28 23.63 -10.75 -17.60
N VAL A 29 24.21 -10.35 -16.46
CA VAL A 29 23.45 -9.73 -15.37
C VAL A 29 23.16 -8.32 -15.85
N LYS A 30 22.16 -8.22 -16.74
CA LYS A 30 21.69 -6.96 -17.32
C LYS A 30 21.44 -5.99 -16.18
N LYS A 31 22.34 -5.01 -16.00
CA LYS A 31 22.23 -3.99 -14.97
C LYS A 31 20.96 -3.20 -15.28
N ILE A 32 19.87 -3.55 -14.58
CA ILE A 32 18.56 -2.95 -14.75
C ILE A 32 18.72 -1.45 -14.55
N SER A 33 18.34 -0.66 -15.55
CA SER A 33 18.48 0.79 -15.45
C SER A 33 17.63 1.32 -14.28
N PRO A 34 18.03 2.42 -13.62
CA PRO A 34 17.24 3.00 -12.53
C PRO A 34 15.77 3.24 -12.91
N GLY A 35 15.51 3.62 -14.16
CA GLY A 35 14.16 3.76 -14.72
C GLY A 35 13.40 2.44 -14.79
N GLN A 36 14.03 1.37 -15.29
CA GLN A 36 13.41 0.04 -15.32
C GLN A 36 13.14 -0.53 -13.92
N ARG A 37 14.02 -0.25 -12.95
CA ARG A 37 13.81 -0.63 -11.54
C ARG A 37 12.60 0.09 -10.95
N ARG A 38 12.50 1.40 -11.18
CA ARG A 38 11.36 2.23 -10.74
C ARG A 38 10.05 1.75 -11.36
N GLU A 39 10.06 1.42 -12.66
CA GLU A 39 8.87 0.94 -13.34
C GLU A 39 8.40 -0.42 -12.82
N ARG A 40 9.34 -1.37 -12.60
CA ARG A 40 9.02 -2.66 -11.97
C ARG A 40 8.41 -2.48 -10.58
N HIS A 41 8.93 -1.55 -9.79
CA HIS A 41 8.39 -1.22 -8.47
C HIS A 41 6.98 -0.63 -8.57
N ASN A 42 6.77 0.36 -9.43
CA ASN A 42 5.47 1.01 -9.62
C ASN A 42 4.39 0.04 -10.07
N ARG A 43 4.74 -0.90 -10.97
CA ARG A 43 3.81 -1.96 -11.40
C ARG A 43 3.39 -2.85 -10.23
N LYS A 44 4.34 -3.30 -9.41
CA LYS A 44 4.05 -4.11 -8.21
C LYS A 44 3.16 -3.36 -7.22
N GLU A 45 3.43 -2.08 -6.99
CA GLU A 45 2.62 -1.25 -6.08
C GLU A 45 1.21 -1.00 -6.63
N ARG A 46 1.08 -0.75 -7.94
CA ARG A 46 -0.23 -0.60 -8.59
C ARG A 46 -1.06 -1.87 -8.44
N GLU A 47 -0.44 -3.04 -8.62
CA GLU A 47 -1.08 -4.34 -8.40
C GLU A 47 -1.54 -4.51 -6.96
N ARG A 48 -0.65 -4.19 -6.00
CA ARG A 48 -0.99 -4.24 -4.57
C ARG A 48 -2.19 -3.34 -4.25
N ARG A 49 -2.21 -2.10 -4.76
CA ARG A 49 -3.33 -1.17 -4.57
C ARG A 49 -4.62 -1.67 -5.22
N ARG A 50 -4.54 -2.32 -6.38
CA ARG A 50 -5.71 -2.92 -7.03
C ARG A 50 -6.30 -4.04 -6.19
N ARG A 51 -5.46 -4.95 -5.68
CA ARG A 51 -5.90 -6.04 -4.79
C ARG A 51 -6.55 -5.52 -3.51
N ILE A 52 -5.97 -4.50 -2.88
CA ILE A 52 -6.56 -3.89 -1.68
C ILE A 52 -7.95 -3.32 -1.97
N ARG A 53 -8.14 -2.64 -3.11
CA ARG A 53 -9.46 -2.15 -3.51
C ARG A 53 -10.46 -3.29 -3.70
N SER A 54 -10.07 -4.33 -4.42
CA SER A 54 -10.92 -5.53 -4.62
C SER A 54 -11.37 -6.14 -3.29
N TYR A 55 -10.46 -6.28 -2.31
CA TYR A 55 -10.84 -6.81 -1.00
C TYR A 55 -11.83 -5.91 -0.25
N CYS A 56 -11.73 -4.59 -0.40
CA CYS A 56 -12.74 -3.68 0.16
C CYS A 56 -14.09 -3.82 -0.55
N ASP A 57 -14.09 -4.05 -1.86
CA ASP A 57 -15.32 -4.30 -2.62
C ASP A 57 -15.98 -5.63 -2.21
N GLU A 58 -15.17 -6.67 -1.96
CA GLU A 58 -15.64 -7.94 -1.40
C GLU A 58 -16.22 -7.76 0.01
N LEU A 59 -15.56 -6.99 0.88
CA LEU A 59 -16.07 -6.66 2.21
C LEU A 59 -17.42 -5.94 2.17
N ASN A 60 -17.64 -5.07 1.18
CA ASN A 60 -18.92 -4.38 1.01
C ASN A 60 -20.10 -5.35 0.80
N MET A 61 -19.85 -6.54 0.25
CA MET A 61 -20.89 -7.56 0.06
C MET A 61 -21.15 -8.42 1.31
N LEU A 62 -20.18 -8.50 2.21
CA LEU A 62 -20.25 -9.34 3.42
C LEU A 62 -20.80 -8.60 4.64
N VAL A 63 -20.52 -7.30 4.73
CA VAL A 63 -20.86 -6.50 5.90
C VAL A 63 -22.26 -5.91 5.72
N PRO A 64 -23.20 -6.20 6.63
CA PRO A 64 -24.50 -5.55 6.63
C PRO A 64 -24.31 -4.03 6.67
N PHE A 65 -25.17 -3.28 5.98
CA PHE A 65 -25.13 -1.81 5.86
C PHE A 65 -24.10 -1.23 4.90
N CYS A 66 -23.17 -2.03 4.36
CA CYS A 66 -22.32 -1.59 3.26
C CYS A 66 -23.05 -1.70 1.91
N GLN A 67 -22.80 -0.74 1.02
CA GLN A 67 -23.26 -0.74 -0.36
C GLN A 67 -22.05 -0.83 -1.30
N SER A 68 -22.25 -1.25 -2.55
CA SER A 68 -21.20 -1.30 -3.57
C SER A 68 -20.55 0.06 -3.86
N THR A 69 -21.20 1.16 -3.47
CA THR A 69 -20.72 2.53 -3.61
C THR A 69 -20.11 3.10 -2.32
N SER A 70 -20.11 2.32 -1.23
CA SER A 70 -19.56 2.76 0.05
C SER A 70 -18.04 2.98 -0.05
N GLY A 71 -17.58 4.11 0.48
CA GLY A 71 -16.16 4.44 0.48
C GLY A 71 -15.35 3.53 1.41
N MET A 72 -14.09 3.28 1.06
CA MET A 72 -13.16 2.39 1.79
C MET A 72 -13.11 2.64 3.30
N LEU A 73 -13.15 3.91 3.73
CA LEU A 73 -13.13 4.26 5.16
C LEU A 73 -14.40 3.76 5.87
N ALA A 74 -15.56 4.07 5.31
CA ALA A 74 -16.85 3.67 5.88
C ALA A 74 -16.96 2.14 5.92
N THR A 75 -16.57 1.45 4.84
CA THR A 75 -16.55 -0.02 4.80
C THR A 75 -15.74 -0.62 5.93
N LEU A 76 -14.51 -0.13 6.17
CA LEU A 76 -13.65 -0.64 7.24
C LEU A 76 -14.22 -0.33 8.64
N GLN A 77 -14.83 0.84 8.83
CA GLN A 77 -15.51 1.21 10.07
C GLN A 77 -16.69 0.27 10.35
N TRP A 78 -17.57 0.07 9.37
CA TRP A 78 -18.72 -0.83 9.48
C TRP A 78 -18.28 -2.28 9.68
N THR A 79 -17.24 -2.72 8.98
CA THR A 79 -16.66 -4.07 9.16
C THR A 79 -16.22 -4.26 10.61
N THR A 80 -15.52 -3.27 11.17
CA THR A 80 -15.02 -3.34 12.55
C THR A 80 -16.17 -3.38 13.55
N ALA A 81 -17.21 -2.56 13.35
CA ALA A 81 -18.41 -2.56 14.19
C ALA A 81 -19.16 -3.89 14.08
N PHE A 82 -19.28 -4.44 12.87
CA PHE A 82 -19.98 -5.69 12.62
C PHE A 82 -19.26 -6.90 13.23
N LEU A 83 -17.92 -6.96 13.12
CA LEU A 83 -17.13 -8.01 13.77
C LEU A 83 -17.25 -7.96 15.30
N LYS A 84 -17.29 -6.76 15.89
CA LYS A 84 -17.57 -6.60 17.33
C LYS A 84 -18.95 -7.13 17.68
N TYR A 85 -19.97 -6.77 16.91
CA TYR A 85 -21.33 -7.27 17.11
C TYR A 85 -21.41 -8.81 17.04
N ILE A 86 -20.78 -9.45 16.05
CA ILE A 86 -20.74 -10.92 15.95
C ILE A 86 -20.06 -11.51 17.19
N ASN A 87 -18.91 -10.98 17.59
CA ASN A 87 -18.19 -11.49 18.74
C ASN A 87 -18.96 -11.31 20.05
N ASP A 88 -19.66 -10.20 20.23
CA ASP A 88 -20.43 -9.96 21.46
C ASP A 88 -21.72 -10.80 21.49
N THR A 89 -22.31 -11.09 20.33
CA THR A 89 -23.57 -11.86 20.23
C THR A 89 -23.34 -13.36 20.20
N TYR A 90 -22.31 -13.82 19.48
CA TYR A 90 -22.07 -15.24 19.19
C TYR A 90 -20.67 -15.71 19.63
N GLY A 91 -19.83 -14.85 20.19
CA GLY A 91 -18.43 -15.18 20.46
C GLY A 91 -18.25 -16.37 21.39
N ASP A 92 -19.11 -16.54 22.39
CA ASP A 92 -19.01 -17.67 23.31
C ASP A 92 -19.48 -18.98 22.65
N THR A 93 -20.55 -18.94 21.84
CA THR A 93 -20.98 -20.06 21.00
C THR A 93 -19.91 -20.44 19.96
N LEU A 94 -19.22 -19.46 19.39
CA LEU A 94 -18.11 -19.68 18.45
C LEU A 94 -16.90 -20.31 19.18
N LYS A 95 -16.55 -19.85 20.38
CA LYS A 95 -15.47 -20.46 21.16
C LYS A 95 -15.76 -21.91 21.52
N GLU A 96 -17.01 -22.23 21.85
CA GLU A 96 -17.42 -23.60 22.18
C GLU A 96 -17.47 -24.50 20.93
N SER A 97 -18.02 -24.00 19.81
CA SER A 97 -18.11 -24.77 18.55
C SER A 97 -16.77 -24.96 17.83
N PHE A 98 -15.83 -24.03 17.98
CA PHE A 98 -14.49 -24.10 17.38
C PHE A 98 -13.40 -24.46 18.41
N GLY A 99 -13.78 -25.03 19.56
CA GLY A 99 -12.95 -25.26 20.73
C GLY A 99 -11.62 -25.99 20.51
N ALA A 100 -10.59 -25.23 20.17
CA ALA A 100 -9.20 -25.35 20.65
C ALA A 100 -8.52 -23.97 20.49
N PRO A 101 -7.64 -23.53 21.41
CA PRO A 101 -7.02 -22.22 21.34
C PRO A 101 -5.97 -22.18 20.23
N THR A 102 -6.38 -21.92 18.99
CA THR A 102 -5.41 -21.46 17.98
C THR A 102 -4.96 -20.07 18.39
N ALA A 103 -3.67 -19.97 18.74
CA ALA A 103 -3.01 -18.87 19.44
C ALA A 103 -2.93 -17.53 18.70
N ASN A 104 -4.04 -17.05 18.12
CA ASN A 104 -4.15 -15.73 17.49
C ASN A 104 -5.40 -15.02 18.02
N GLN A 105 -5.37 -14.66 19.30
CA GLN A 105 -6.32 -13.72 19.88
C GLN A 105 -6.15 -12.38 19.16
N ILE A 106 -7.06 -12.04 18.23
CA ILE A 106 -7.19 -10.66 17.75
C ILE A 106 -7.75 -9.87 18.93
N LYS A 107 -6.87 -9.33 19.77
CA LYS A 107 -7.25 -8.36 20.81
C LYS A 107 -7.71 -7.10 20.10
N VAL A 108 -9.01 -7.02 19.81
CA VAL A 108 -9.66 -5.75 19.46
C VAL A 108 -9.69 -4.94 20.74
N THR A 109 -8.63 -4.16 20.99
CA THR A 109 -8.60 -3.21 22.10
C THR A 109 -9.67 -2.16 21.85
N SER A 110 -10.74 -2.24 22.64
CA SER A 110 -11.77 -1.21 22.74
C SER A 110 -11.15 0.05 23.34
N GLU A 111 -10.66 0.97 22.51
CA GLU A 111 -10.46 2.36 22.93
C GLU A 111 -11.84 2.98 23.16
N LYS A 112 -12.29 2.89 24.42
CA LYS A 112 -13.29 3.80 24.97
C LYS A 112 -12.58 5.14 25.17
N ASN A 113 -12.99 6.15 24.42
CA ASN A 113 -13.01 7.59 24.72
C ASN A 113 -12.72 8.40 23.45
N LEU A 114 -13.77 8.95 22.86
CA LEU A 114 -13.68 10.30 22.34
C LEU A 114 -14.89 11.04 22.88
N VAL A 115 -14.59 11.96 23.80
CA VAL A 115 -15.47 13.01 24.32
C VAL A 115 -15.95 13.88 23.16
#